data_AF-A0A7S3UCX8-F1
#
_entry.id   AF-A0A7S3UCX8-F1
#
_cell.length_a   1.000
_cell.length_b   1.000
_cell.length_c   1.000
_cell.angle_alpha   90.00
_cell.angle_beta   90.00
_cell.angle_gamma   90.00
#
_symmetry.space_group_name_H-M   'P 1'
#
loop_
_entity.id
_entity.type
_entity.pdbx_description
1 polymer ?
#
loop_
_entity_poly.entity_id
_entity_poly.type
_entity_poly.pdbx_seq_one_letter_code
_entity_poly.pdbx_strand_id
1 'polypeptide(L)'
;MLFPLQIPASVTRKWVQFLSKEYPTLAFHASVTNPFGKGALFSLLRQLSRFNNKKQVTCVGFVGYPNVGKSSVINTLKGKKACRSAPIPGETKVWQYVTLTKKLYLIDCPGTVHQISSGSDTDKILRGVQRVEKITDAPDHIPGILEKADPKHLRRAYKLDSWNDPLDFLRQVAVSYGKMLRRGEPDLDTAAKMILMDWQRGRIPYFEHPPSHETNNE
;
A
#
# COMPACT_ATOMS: atom_id res chain seq x y z
N MET A 1 5.89 19.27 -2.35
CA MET A 1 5.85 18.56 -1.06
C MET A 1 6.28 17.12 -1.32
N LEU A 2 7.56 16.81 -1.07
CA LEU A 2 8.06 15.45 -1.17
C LEU A 2 7.41 14.66 -0.04
N PHE A 3 6.56 13.67 -0.34
CA PHE A 3 6.22 12.66 0.66
C PHE A 3 7.52 11.89 0.91
N PRO A 4 8.16 12.03 2.09
CA PRO A 4 9.33 11.23 2.40
C PRO A 4 8.94 9.75 2.29
N LEU A 5 9.88 8.90 1.87
CA LEU A 5 9.75 7.46 2.00
C LEU A 5 9.29 7.17 3.45
N GLN A 6 8.05 6.73 3.58
CA GLN A 6 7.40 6.52 4.90
C GLN A 6 8.05 5.39 5.69
N ILE A 7 8.87 4.58 5.01
CA ILE A 7 9.58 3.44 5.57
C ILE A 7 11.08 3.79 5.61
N PRO A 8 11.74 3.69 6.77
CA PRO A 8 13.18 3.90 6.87
C PRO A 8 13.97 2.94 5.96
N ALA A 9 15.04 3.43 5.32
CA ALA A 9 15.86 2.62 4.43
C ALA A 9 16.46 1.37 5.11
N SER A 10 16.73 1.44 6.42
CA SER A 10 17.19 0.30 7.21
C SER A 10 16.15 -0.83 7.26
N VAL A 11 14.87 -0.49 7.39
CA VAL A 11 13.76 -1.46 7.41
C VAL A 11 13.57 -2.08 6.03
N THR A 12 13.56 -1.26 4.97
CA THR A 12 13.50 -1.76 3.59
C THR A 12 14.64 -2.75 3.30
N ARG A 13 15.87 -2.44 3.73
CA ARG A 13 17.02 -3.34 3.55
C ARG A 13 16.82 -4.68 4.26
N LYS A 14 16.33 -4.67 5.50
CA LYS A 14 16.05 -5.90 6.25
C LYS A 14 14.98 -6.76 5.56
N TRP A 15 13.90 -6.15 5.04
CA TRP A 15 12.89 -6.87 4.27
C TRP A 15 13.44 -7.48 2.98
N VAL A 16 14.24 -6.73 2.22
CA VAL A 16 14.91 -7.26 1.03
C VAL A 16 15.78 -8.45 1.40
N GLN A 17 16.60 -8.36 2.45
CA GLN A 17 17.43 -9.47 2.92
C GLN A 17 16.62 -10.69 3.35
N PHE A 18 15.51 -10.49 4.07
CA PHE A 18 14.65 -11.57 4.54
C PHE A 18 13.99 -12.32 3.37
N LEU A 19 13.33 -11.60 2.46
CA LEU A 19 12.61 -12.17 1.33
C LEU A 19 13.54 -12.75 0.26
N SER A 20 14.77 -12.22 0.14
CA SER A 20 15.78 -12.72 -0.79
C SER A 20 16.24 -14.15 -0.50
N LYS A 21 15.91 -14.69 0.68
CA LYS A 21 16.17 -16.09 1.03
C LYS A 21 15.30 -17.06 0.25
N GLU A 22 14.09 -16.64 -0.13
CA GLU A 22 13.12 -17.48 -0.83
C GLU A 22 13.02 -17.10 -2.32
N TYR A 23 12.95 -15.80 -2.63
CA TYR A 23 12.80 -15.31 -4.01
C TYR A 23 13.68 -14.08 -4.31
N PRO A 24 14.16 -13.92 -5.55
CA PRO A 24 14.85 -12.70 -5.96
C PRO A 24 14.00 -11.45 -5.66
N THR A 25 14.48 -10.61 -4.75
CA THR A 25 13.72 -9.47 -4.23
C THR A 25 14.41 -8.15 -4.58
N LEU A 26 13.62 -7.18 -5.06
CA LEU A 26 14.09 -5.84 -5.37
C LEU A 26 13.25 -4.80 -4.64
N ALA A 27 13.92 -3.83 -4.00
CA ALA A 27 13.25 -2.63 -3.52
C ALA A 27 12.91 -1.71 -4.71
N PHE A 28 11.68 -1.19 -4.73
CA PHE A 28 11.18 -0.39 -5.84
C PHE A 28 10.31 0.77 -5.34
N HIS A 29 10.54 1.96 -5.89
CA HIS A 29 9.64 3.11 -5.71
C HIS A 29 9.06 3.50 -7.08
N ALA A 30 7.75 3.33 -7.23
CA ALA A 30 7.04 3.62 -8.46
C ALA A 30 6.73 5.10 -8.59
N SER A 31 7.42 5.77 -9.51
CA SER A 31 7.18 7.15 -9.90
C SER A 31 7.61 7.36 -11.34
N VAL A 32 6.81 8.09 -12.12
CA VAL A 32 7.18 8.43 -13.51
C VAL A 32 8.34 9.43 -13.54
N THR A 33 8.40 10.32 -12.55
CA THR A 33 9.37 11.42 -12.50
C THR A 33 10.62 11.08 -11.68
N ASN A 34 10.47 10.41 -10.54
CA ASN A 34 11.58 10.10 -9.63
C ASN A 34 11.55 8.64 -9.15
N PRO A 35 11.80 7.66 -10.02
CA PRO A 35 11.76 6.24 -9.65
C PRO A 35 13.02 5.76 -8.93
N PHE A 36 12.85 4.76 -8.05
CA PHE A 36 13.94 3.95 -7.51
C PHE A 36 13.80 2.50 -7.95
N GLY A 37 14.90 1.82 -8.26
CA GLY A 37 14.90 0.40 -8.67
C GLY A 37 14.49 0.14 -10.13
N LYS A 38 14.07 1.17 -10.89
CA LYS A 38 13.66 1.06 -12.31
C LYS A 38 14.72 0.38 -13.19
N GLY A 39 15.99 0.82 -13.09
CA GLY A 39 17.08 0.27 -13.89
C GLY A 39 17.35 -1.20 -13.59
N ALA A 40 17.38 -1.56 -12.29
CA ALA A 40 17.58 -2.93 -11.85
C ALA A 40 16.48 -3.87 -12.35
N LEU A 41 15.21 -3.48 -12.18
CA LEU A 41 14.08 -4.26 -12.68
C LEU A 41 14.09 -4.38 -14.21
N PHE A 42 14.36 -3.28 -14.93
CA PHE A 42 14.46 -3.30 -16.38
C PHE A 42 15.58 -4.24 -16.89
N SER A 43 16.74 -4.21 -16.23
CA SER A 43 17.87 -5.09 -16.55
C SER A 43 17.50 -6.56 -16.33
N LEU A 44 16.86 -6.88 -15.20
CA LEU A 44 16.39 -8.24 -14.89
C LEU A 44 15.41 -8.74 -15.95
N LEU A 45 14.40 -7.94 -16.31
CA LEU A 45 13.41 -8.32 -17.34
C LEU A 45 14.08 -8.53 -18.71
N ARG A 46 15.09 -7.72 -19.05
CA ARG A 46 15.86 -7.88 -20.29
C ARG A 46 16.71 -9.14 -20.27
N GLN A 47 17.28 -9.51 -19.13
CA GLN A 47 18.04 -10.75 -18.96
C GLN A 47 17.13 -11.97 -19.13
N LEU A 48 15.95 -11.97 -18.49
CA LEU A 48 14.95 -13.02 -18.66
C LEU A 48 14.50 -13.16 -20.12
N SER A 49 14.25 -12.04 -20.80
CA SER A 49 13.88 -12.04 -22.22
C SER A 49 14.98 -12.57 -23.15
N ARG A 50 16.26 -12.45 -22.77
CA ARG A 50 17.41 -12.98 -23.54
C ARG A 50 17.63 -14.47 -23.31
N PHE A 51 17.30 -14.95 -22.11
CA PHE A 51 17.39 -16.36 -21.75
C PHE A 51 16.35 -17.19 -22.52
N ASN A 52 15.16 -16.63 -22.71
CA ASN A 52 14.17 -17.21 -23.61
C ASN A 52 14.68 -17.15 -25.07
N ASN A 53 14.55 -18.27 -25.79
CA ASN A 53 15.01 -18.42 -27.18
C ASN A 53 14.72 -17.17 -28.03
N LYS A 54 15.71 -16.68 -28.80
CA LYS A 54 15.70 -15.38 -29.53
C LYS A 54 14.46 -15.11 -30.40
N LYS A 55 13.65 -16.12 -30.72
CA LYS A 55 12.43 -16.02 -31.55
C LYS A 55 11.14 -15.84 -30.74
N GLN A 56 11.13 -16.06 -29.43
CA GLN A 56 9.91 -16.00 -28.62
C GLN A 56 9.74 -14.65 -27.93
N VAL A 57 8.47 -14.23 -27.82
CA VAL A 57 8.06 -13.06 -27.06
C VAL A 57 7.98 -13.45 -25.58
N THR A 58 8.49 -12.62 -24.69
CA THR A 58 8.38 -12.82 -23.23
C THR A 58 7.25 -11.95 -22.68
N CYS A 59 6.37 -12.56 -21.90
CA CYS A 59 5.30 -11.88 -21.19
C CYS A 59 5.56 -11.97 -19.68
N VAL A 60 5.45 -10.86 -18.96
CA VAL A 60 5.67 -10.80 -17.51
C VAL A 60 4.44 -10.22 -16.84
N GLY A 61 3.77 -11.03 -16.02
CA GLY A 61 2.61 -10.61 -15.25
C GLY A 61 2.97 -9.99 -13.90
N PHE A 62 2.27 -8.93 -13.55
CA PHE A 62 2.34 -8.32 -12.22
C PHE A 62 1.16 -8.80 -11.39
N VAL A 63 1.44 -9.55 -10.33
CA VAL A 63 0.44 -10.13 -9.42
C VAL A 63 0.62 -9.60 -8.00
N GLY A 64 -0.44 -9.65 -7.20
CA GLY A 64 -0.44 -9.21 -5.81
C GLY A 64 -1.70 -8.45 -5.41
N TYR A 65 -1.78 -8.10 -4.12
CA TYR A 65 -2.95 -7.45 -3.51
C TYR A 65 -3.41 -6.17 -4.23
N PRO A 66 -4.69 -5.76 -4.05
CA PRO A 66 -5.14 -4.43 -4.45
C PRO A 66 -4.22 -3.33 -3.88
N ASN A 67 -4.08 -2.22 -4.61
CA ASN A 67 -3.34 -1.02 -4.17
C ASN A 67 -1.83 -1.15 -3.89
N VAL A 68 -1.20 -2.32 -4.08
CA VAL A 68 0.27 -2.48 -3.92
C VAL A 68 1.11 -1.80 -5.01
N GLY A 69 0.49 -1.14 -6.00
CA GLY A 69 1.19 -0.34 -7.00
C GLY A 69 1.57 -1.07 -8.30
N LYS A 70 0.95 -2.22 -8.63
CA LYS A 70 1.20 -2.98 -9.87
C LYS A 70 1.20 -2.11 -11.14
N SER A 71 0.10 -1.42 -11.41
CA SER A 71 -0.05 -0.51 -12.55
C SER A 71 0.94 0.67 -12.48
N SER A 72 1.29 1.13 -11.28
CA SER A 72 2.27 2.21 -11.08
C SER A 72 3.69 1.76 -11.44
N VAL A 73 4.07 0.51 -11.15
CA VAL A 73 5.36 -0.07 -11.56
C VAL A 73 5.43 -0.15 -13.09
N ILE A 74 4.36 -0.58 -13.75
CA ILE A 74 4.27 -0.63 -15.22
C ILE A 74 4.42 0.77 -15.83
N ASN A 75 3.69 1.76 -15.31
CA ASN A 75 3.79 3.16 -15.74
C ASN A 75 5.22 3.70 -15.56
N THR A 76 5.87 3.35 -14.46
CA THR A 76 7.25 3.74 -14.16
C THR A 76 8.24 3.13 -15.17
N LEU A 77 8.11 1.84 -15.46
CA LEU A 77 8.93 1.15 -16.47
C LEU A 77 8.71 1.76 -17.85
N LYS A 78 7.46 2.10 -18.20
CA LYS A 78 7.13 2.72 -19.49
C LYS A 78 7.57 4.19 -19.59
N GLY A 79 7.75 4.87 -18.46
CA GLY A 79 8.08 6.30 -18.39
C GLY A 79 6.90 7.22 -18.75
N LYS A 80 5.69 6.69 -18.82
CA LYS A 80 4.45 7.44 -19.06
C LYS A 80 3.25 6.68 -18.48
N LYS A 81 2.11 7.37 -18.35
CA LYS A 81 0.86 6.77 -17.89
C LYS A 81 0.26 5.88 -19.00
N ALA A 82 0.47 4.58 -18.91
CA ALA A 82 -0.07 3.55 -19.80
C ALA A 82 -1.30 2.85 -19.19
N CYS A 83 -1.25 2.58 -17.87
CA CYS A 83 -2.34 2.00 -17.10
C CYS A 83 -3.01 3.07 -16.23
N ARG A 84 -4.31 2.92 -15.96
CA ARG A 84 -4.99 3.70 -14.92
C ARG A 84 -4.47 3.27 -13.55
N SER A 85 -4.26 4.24 -12.67
CA SER A 85 -3.77 4.02 -11.32
C SER A 85 -4.42 5.03 -10.39
N ALA A 86 -5.11 4.56 -9.37
CA ALA A 86 -5.77 5.37 -8.35
C ALA A 86 -5.59 4.71 -6.98
N PRO A 87 -5.58 5.48 -5.87
CA PRO A 87 -5.52 4.94 -4.51
C PRO A 87 -6.89 4.41 -4.07
N ILE A 88 -7.52 3.59 -4.92
CA ILE A 88 -8.84 3.02 -4.71
C ILE A 88 -8.79 1.56 -5.17
N PRO A 89 -9.19 0.60 -4.31
CA PRO A 89 -9.20 -0.80 -4.71
C PRO A 89 -10.18 -1.07 -5.86
N GLY A 90 -9.76 -1.99 -6.74
CA GLY A 90 -10.54 -2.42 -7.90
C GLY A 90 -10.45 -1.49 -9.13
N GLU A 91 -9.41 -0.65 -9.22
CA GLU A 91 -9.18 0.18 -10.41
C GLU A 91 -8.90 -0.67 -11.67
N THR A 92 -8.00 -1.65 -11.56
CA THR A 92 -7.74 -2.64 -12.62
C THR A 92 -8.76 -3.76 -12.52
N LYS A 93 -9.77 -3.77 -13.40
CA LYS A 93 -10.85 -4.77 -13.43
C LYS A 93 -10.56 -5.98 -14.34
N VAL A 94 -9.83 -5.74 -15.41
CA VAL A 94 -9.51 -6.74 -16.44
C VAL A 94 -8.02 -6.65 -16.71
N TRP A 95 -7.39 -7.80 -16.93
CA TRP A 95 -5.99 -7.85 -17.31
C TRP A 95 -5.73 -7.16 -18.66
N GLN A 96 -4.57 -6.53 -18.81
CA GLN A 96 -4.20 -5.84 -20.05
C GLN A 96 -2.72 -6.01 -20.38
N TYR A 97 -2.42 -6.08 -21.67
CA TYR A 97 -1.05 -6.13 -22.19
C TYR A 97 -0.48 -4.72 -22.38
N VAL A 98 0.74 -4.51 -21.93
CA VAL A 98 1.51 -3.28 -22.13
C VAL A 98 2.86 -3.62 -22.75
N THR A 99 3.09 -3.17 -23.97
CA THR A 99 4.38 -3.39 -24.66
C THR A 99 5.48 -2.56 -24.00
N LEU A 100 6.50 -3.21 -23.45
CA LEU A 100 7.71 -2.55 -22.95
C LEU A 100 8.76 -2.43 -24.06
N THR A 101 9.04 -3.53 -24.78
CA THR A 101 9.87 -3.56 -25.98
C THR A 101 9.24 -4.49 -27.03
N LYS A 102 9.79 -4.56 -28.25
CA LYS A 102 9.28 -5.45 -29.32
C LYS A 102 9.17 -6.93 -28.92
N LYS A 103 9.94 -7.38 -27.92
CA LYS A 103 9.98 -8.78 -27.45
C LYS A 103 9.53 -8.96 -26.00
N LEU A 104 9.09 -7.90 -25.33
CA LEU A 104 8.76 -7.92 -23.91
C LEU A 104 7.43 -7.19 -23.65
N TYR A 105 6.45 -7.94 -23.19
CA TYR A 105 5.15 -7.43 -22.76
C TYR A 105 5.01 -7.56 -21.25
N LEU A 106 4.39 -6.56 -20.64
CA LEU A 106 3.98 -6.55 -19.25
C LEU A 106 2.47 -6.81 -19.21
N ILE A 107 2.01 -7.58 -18.23
CA ILE A 107 0.58 -7.83 -18.01
C ILE A 107 0.20 -7.21 -16.67
N ASP A 108 -0.69 -6.22 -16.72
CA ASP A 108 -1.29 -5.63 -15.51
C ASP A 108 -2.48 -6.48 -15.10
N CYS A 109 -2.41 -7.14 -13.95
CA CYS A 109 -3.48 -7.99 -13.44
C CYS A 109 -4.33 -7.26 -12.39
N PRO A 110 -5.62 -7.62 -12.24
CA PRO A 110 -6.42 -7.22 -11.10
C PRO A 110 -5.75 -7.59 -9.77
N GLY A 111 -6.07 -6.86 -8.70
CA GLY A 111 -5.63 -7.24 -7.37
C GLY A 111 -6.30 -8.53 -6.91
N THR A 112 -5.51 -9.52 -6.51
CA THR A 112 -6.03 -10.77 -5.94
C THR A 112 -6.01 -10.69 -4.42
N VAL A 113 -7.08 -11.17 -3.80
CA VAL A 113 -7.17 -11.30 -2.34
C VAL A 113 -7.37 -12.78 -2.08
N HIS A 114 -6.33 -13.43 -1.60
CA HIS A 114 -6.50 -14.78 -1.05
C HIS A 114 -7.20 -14.63 0.30
N GLN A 115 -8.23 -15.44 0.54
CA GLN A 115 -8.84 -15.55 1.86
C GLN A 115 -7.81 -16.21 2.79
N ILE A 116 -6.87 -15.42 3.30
CA ILE A 116 -6.01 -15.86 4.39
C ILE A 116 -6.92 -15.90 5.61
N SER A 117 -7.24 -17.12 6.02
CA SER A 117 -8.19 -17.50 7.08
C SER A 117 -7.80 -17.03 8.49
N SER A 118 -6.72 -16.25 8.64
CA SER A 118 -6.18 -15.83 9.94
C SER A 118 -6.20 -14.31 10.20
N GLY A 119 -6.71 -13.49 9.28
CA GLY A 119 -6.75 -12.03 9.43
C GLY A 119 -8.09 -11.50 9.92
N SER A 120 -8.06 -10.56 10.88
CA SER A 120 -9.25 -9.81 11.31
C SER A 120 -9.81 -8.98 10.15
N ASP A 121 -11.10 -8.63 10.18
CA ASP A 121 -11.68 -7.75 9.16
C ASP A 121 -11.02 -6.35 9.18
N THR A 122 -10.62 -5.89 10.36
CA THR A 122 -9.78 -4.70 10.53
C THR A 122 -8.49 -4.80 9.71
N ASP A 123 -7.77 -5.92 9.74
CA ASP A 123 -6.53 -6.07 8.96
C ASP A 123 -6.76 -6.00 7.46
N LYS A 124 -7.87 -6.56 6.95
CA LYS A 124 -8.23 -6.48 5.53
C LYS A 124 -8.50 -5.03 5.11
N ILE A 125 -9.19 -4.28 5.96
CA ILE A 125 -9.50 -2.86 5.76
C ILE A 125 -8.21 -2.02 5.79
N LEU A 126 -7.35 -2.23 6.79
CA LEU A 126 -6.09 -1.49 6.93
C LEU A 126 -5.11 -1.78 5.78
N ARG A 127 -5.17 -2.96 5.17
CA ARG A 127 -4.40 -3.31 3.95
C ARG A 127 -4.96 -2.67 2.67
N GLY A 128 -6.09 -1.96 2.73
CA GLY A 128 -6.68 -1.28 1.57
C GLY A 128 -7.29 -2.23 0.55
N VAL A 129 -7.81 -3.38 1.00
CA VAL A 129 -8.45 -4.37 0.15
C VAL A 129 -9.86 -3.95 -0.26
N GLN A 130 -10.59 -3.31 0.66
CA GLN A 130 -11.95 -2.82 0.46
C GLN A 130 -11.99 -1.30 0.32
N ARG A 131 -13.00 -0.80 -0.40
CA ARG A 131 -13.28 0.63 -0.51
C ARG A 131 -13.84 1.15 0.80
N VAL A 132 -13.20 2.17 1.36
CA VAL A 132 -13.57 2.76 2.66
C VAL A 132 -15.01 3.26 2.68
N GLU A 133 -15.51 3.77 1.55
CA GLU A 133 -16.86 4.29 1.41
C GLU A 133 -17.94 3.21 1.63
N LYS A 134 -17.59 1.92 1.46
CA LYS A 134 -18.51 0.78 1.63
C LYS A 134 -18.47 0.15 3.02
N ILE A 135 -17.63 0.66 3.92
CA ILE A 135 -17.53 0.17 5.30
C ILE A 135 -18.66 0.80 6.10
N THR A 136 -19.42 -0.03 6.83
CA THR A 136 -20.61 0.37 7.59
C THR A 136 -20.32 0.64 9.07
N ASP A 137 -19.24 0.05 9.55
CA ASP A 137 -18.75 -0.02 10.93
C ASP A 137 -17.36 0.64 11.03
N ALA A 138 -17.14 1.72 10.26
CA ALA A 138 -15.83 2.38 10.18
C ALA A 138 -15.21 2.76 11.54
N PRO A 139 -15.99 3.23 12.55
CA PRO A 139 -15.46 3.51 13.88
C PRO A 139 -14.80 2.31 14.58
N ASP A 140 -15.30 1.09 14.36
CA ASP A 140 -14.85 -0.13 15.05
C ASP A 140 -13.44 -0.56 14.64
N HIS A 141 -12.94 -0.04 13.51
CA HIS A 141 -11.61 -0.36 12.99
C HIS A 141 -10.52 0.65 13.41
N ILE A 142 -10.91 1.76 14.03
CA ILE A 142 -9.98 2.81 14.48
C ILE A 142 -9.03 2.35 15.59
N PRO A 143 -9.45 1.51 16.56
CA PRO A 143 -8.53 0.94 17.54
C PRO A 143 -7.31 0.26 16.89
N GLY A 144 -7.50 -0.43 15.75
CA GLY A 144 -6.39 -1.07 15.03
C GLY A 144 -5.38 -0.08 14.42
N ILE A 145 -5.79 1.15 14.10
CA ILE A 145 -4.84 2.22 13.70
C ILE A 145 -4.12 2.75 14.92
N LEU A 146 -4.83 2.97 16.04
CA LEU A 146 -4.23 3.52 17.26
C LEU A 146 -3.21 2.57 17.88
N GLU A 147 -3.41 1.26 17.76
CA GLU A 147 -2.46 0.23 18.18
C GLU A 147 -1.19 0.23 17.32
N LYS A 148 -1.35 0.40 16.00
CA LYS A 148 -0.25 0.28 15.03
C LYS A 148 0.54 1.58 14.82
N ALA A 149 -0.11 2.73 14.88
CA ALA A 149 0.51 4.02 14.60
C ALA A 149 1.21 4.60 15.84
N ASP A 150 2.33 5.29 15.64
CA ASP A 150 2.95 6.08 16.71
C ASP A 150 2.02 7.24 17.13
N PRO A 151 1.62 7.33 18.42
CA PRO A 151 0.76 8.41 18.91
C PRO A 151 1.29 9.82 18.61
N LYS A 152 2.61 10.03 18.55
CA LYS A 152 3.21 11.33 18.20
C LYS A 152 2.83 11.75 16.78
N HIS A 153 2.80 10.80 15.84
CA HIS A 153 2.42 11.09 14.46
C HIS A 153 0.93 11.41 14.36
N LEU A 154 0.08 10.69 15.08
CA LEU A 154 -1.36 10.95 15.12
C LEU A 154 -1.68 12.33 15.74
N ARG A 155 -1.05 12.68 16.87
CA ARG A 155 -1.17 14.01 17.49
C ARG A 155 -0.84 15.13 16.51
N ARG A 156 0.29 15.00 15.79
CA ARG A 156 0.72 15.98 14.80
C ARG A 156 -0.21 16.02 13.59
N ALA A 157 -0.66 14.87 13.10
CA ALA A 157 -1.52 14.77 11.92
C ALA A 157 -2.89 15.41 12.15
N TYR A 158 -3.48 15.16 13.32
CA TYR A 158 -4.84 15.62 13.66
C TYR A 158 -4.88 16.82 14.60
N LYS A 159 -3.71 17.38 14.96
CA LYS A 159 -3.57 18.52 15.87
C LYS A 159 -4.25 18.30 17.22
N LEU A 160 -4.01 17.14 17.82
CA LEU A 160 -4.54 16.74 19.13
C LEU A 160 -3.43 16.73 20.17
N ASP A 161 -3.74 17.13 21.40
CA ASP A 161 -2.81 17.08 22.53
C ASP A 161 -2.76 15.67 23.15
N SER A 162 -3.92 15.07 23.40
CA SER A 162 -4.06 13.72 23.95
C SER A 162 -5.49 13.19 23.74
N TRP A 163 -5.67 11.88 23.89
CA TRP A 163 -6.98 11.23 23.90
C TRP A 163 -6.97 10.13 24.97
N ASN A 164 -8.13 9.83 25.54
CA ASN A 164 -8.29 8.82 26.59
C ASN A 164 -8.53 7.42 26.01
N ASP A 165 -9.38 7.35 24.98
CA ASP A 165 -9.81 6.10 24.34
C ASP A 165 -10.07 6.33 22.84
N PRO A 166 -10.29 5.27 22.04
CA PRO A 166 -10.53 5.41 20.60
C PRO A 166 -11.75 6.26 20.24
N LEU A 167 -12.78 6.27 21.08
CA LEU A 167 -14.01 7.02 20.85
C LEU A 167 -13.80 8.51 21.13
N ASP A 168 -13.07 8.85 22.18
CA ASP A 168 -12.61 10.20 22.48
C ASP A 168 -11.73 10.75 21.34
N PHE A 169 -10.77 9.97 20.87
CA PHE A 169 -9.97 10.32 19.69
C PHE A 169 -10.85 10.67 18.48
N LEU A 170 -11.83 9.82 18.15
CA LEU A 170 -12.74 10.06 17.04
C LEU A 170 -13.59 11.32 17.22
N ARG A 171 -14.11 11.56 18.43
CA ARG A 171 -14.90 12.78 18.73
C ARG A 171 -14.07 14.03 18.52
N GLN A 172 -12.84 14.06 19.03
CA GLN A 172 -11.95 15.21 18.87
C GLN A 172 -11.58 15.45 17.40
N VAL A 173 -11.31 14.39 16.62
CA VAL A 173 -11.08 14.51 15.18
C VAL A 173 -12.33 15.02 14.45
N ALA A 174 -13.50 14.46 14.77
CA ALA A 174 -14.76 14.88 14.14
C ALA A 174 -15.02 16.37 14.37
N VAL A 175 -14.89 16.86 15.61
CA VAL A 175 -15.08 18.28 15.95
C VAL A 175 -14.05 19.16 15.25
N SER A 176 -12.76 18.83 15.33
CA SER A 176 -11.69 19.65 14.75
C SER A 176 -11.75 19.75 13.22
N TYR A 177 -12.28 18.73 12.55
CA TYR A 177 -12.48 18.70 11.09
C TYR A 177 -13.91 19.09 10.65
N GLY A 178 -14.75 19.56 11.58
CA GLY A 178 -16.12 20.01 11.31
C GLY A 178 -17.05 18.90 10.80
N LYS A 179 -16.78 17.64 11.16
CA LYS A 179 -17.64 16.49 10.85
C LYS A 179 -18.73 16.40 11.90
N MET A 180 -19.84 17.07 11.62
CA MET A 180 -20.98 17.18 12.53
C MET A 180 -22.25 16.69 11.86
N LEU A 181 -23.06 15.94 12.59
CA LEU A 181 -24.43 15.59 12.25
C LEU A 181 -25.37 16.76 12.49
N ARG A 182 -26.62 16.59 12.07
CA ARG A 182 -27.71 17.49 12.47
C ARG A 182 -27.80 17.52 14.00
N ARG A 183 -28.10 18.70 14.56
CA ARG A 183 -28.15 18.97 16.01
C ARG A 183 -26.81 19.09 16.73
N GLY A 184 -25.68 19.13 16.00
CA GLY A 184 -24.38 19.44 16.58
C GLY A 184 -23.70 18.25 17.27
N GLU A 185 -24.13 17.03 16.97
CA GLU A 185 -23.42 15.82 17.41
C GLU A 185 -22.25 15.50 16.46
N PRO A 186 -21.09 15.06 16.97
CA PRO A 186 -19.96 14.67 16.11
C PRO A 186 -20.30 13.46 15.21
N ASP A 187 -20.00 13.56 13.92
CA ASP A 187 -20.15 12.48 12.94
C ASP A 187 -18.93 11.54 12.97
N LEU A 188 -19.03 10.50 13.78
CA LEU A 188 -17.97 9.53 14.02
C LEU A 188 -17.68 8.65 12.80
N ASP A 189 -18.70 8.29 12.00
CA ASP A 189 -18.52 7.45 10.81
C ASP A 189 -17.74 8.20 9.73
N THR A 190 -18.12 9.45 9.44
CA THR A 190 -17.39 10.28 8.48
C THR A 190 -15.95 10.55 8.94
N ALA A 191 -15.74 10.82 10.23
CA ALA A 191 -14.41 11.00 10.79
C ALA A 191 -13.56 9.71 10.69
N ALA A 192 -14.14 8.56 11.02
CA ALA A 192 -13.46 7.27 10.93
C ALA A 192 -13.07 6.93 9.48
N LYS A 193 -13.98 7.12 8.51
CA LYS A 193 -13.69 6.92 7.08
C LYS A 193 -12.58 7.84 6.59
N MET A 194 -12.56 9.09 7.03
CA MET A 194 -11.47 10.01 6.72
C MET A 194 -10.12 9.48 7.23
N ILE A 195 -10.07 9.02 8.48
CA ILE A 195 -8.86 8.46 9.09
C ILE A 195 -8.40 7.18 8.37
N LEU A 196 -9.32 6.29 8.02
CA LEU A 196 -9.04 5.07 7.24
C LEU A 196 -8.47 5.39 5.86
N MET A 197 -9.00 6.41 5.17
CA MET A 197 -8.44 6.88 3.90
C MET A 197 -7.04 7.45 4.06
N ASP A 198 -6.80 8.21 5.13
CA ASP A 198 -5.49 8.79 5.42
C ASP A 198 -4.45 7.72 5.76
N TRP A 199 -4.85 6.67 6.47
CA TRP A 199 -4.07 5.45 6.67
C TRP A 199 -3.72 4.77 5.34
N GLN A 200 -4.71 4.43 4.52
CA GLN A 200 -4.50 3.73 3.24
C GLN A 200 -3.67 4.54 2.23
N ARG A 201 -3.68 5.87 2.32
CA ARG A 201 -2.86 6.79 1.51
C ARG A 201 -1.46 7.03 2.10
N GLY A 202 -1.16 6.44 3.25
CA GLY A 202 0.13 6.58 3.94
C GLY A 202 0.34 7.94 4.62
N ARG A 203 -0.70 8.76 4.82
CA ARG A 203 -0.54 10.02 5.57
C ARG A 203 -0.20 9.76 7.03
N ILE A 204 -0.66 8.63 7.56
CA ILE A 204 -0.24 8.10 8.85
C ILE A 204 0.90 7.10 8.59
N PRO A 205 2.14 7.39 8.99
CA PRO A 205 3.27 6.50 8.74
C PRO A 205 3.18 5.25 9.63
N TYR A 206 3.31 4.09 9.01
CA TYR A 206 3.40 2.79 9.66
C TYR A 206 4.27 1.84 8.84
N PHE A 207 4.99 0.96 9.52
CA PHE A 207 5.71 -0.14 8.91
C PHE A 207 5.88 -1.27 9.91
N GLU A 208 5.95 -2.51 9.40
CA GLU A 208 6.33 -3.68 10.18
C GLU A 208 7.80 -4.01 9.98
N HIS A 209 8.42 -4.58 11.00
CA HIS A 209 9.74 -5.19 10.87
C HIS A 209 9.60 -6.61 10.30
N PRO A 210 10.57 -7.08 9.50
CA PRO A 210 10.60 -8.49 9.15
C PRO A 210 10.72 -9.33 10.41
N PRO A 211 10.21 -10.58 10.42
CA PRO A 211 10.36 -11.49 11.54
C PRO A 211 11.83 -11.55 11.97
N SER A 212 12.09 -11.31 13.26
CA SER A 212 13.41 -11.60 13.84
C SER A 212 13.66 -13.10 13.65
N HIS A 213 14.84 -13.45 13.15
CA HIS A 213 15.35 -14.79 13.39
C HIS A 213 15.65 -14.86 14.89
N GLU A 214 14.67 -15.17 15.71
CA GLU A 214 14.96 -15.85 16.96
C GLU A 214 15.48 -17.23 16.56
N THR A 215 16.80 -17.34 16.57
CA THR A 215 17.48 -18.61 16.79
C THR A 215 16.96 -19.16 18.12
N ASN A 216 15.92 -19.99 18.07
CA ASN A 216 15.70 -21.01 19.08
C ASN A 216 16.83 -22.04 18.91
N ASN A 217 17.97 -21.75 19.53
CA ASN A 217 18.88 -22.76 20.02
C ASN A 217 18.43 -23.11 21.43
N GLU A 218 17.61 -24.13 21.57
CA GLU A 218 17.65 -25.11 22.65
C GLU A 218 17.34 -26.50 22.07
#